data_AF-A0A0A8VCU8-F1
#
_entry.id   AF-A0A0A8VCU8-F1
#
_cell.length_a   1.000
_cell.length_b   1.000
_cell.length_c   1.000
_cell.angle_alpha   90.00
_cell.angle_beta   90.00
_cell.angle_gamma   90.00
#
_symmetry.space_group_name_H-M   'P 1'
#
loop_
_entity.id
_entity.type
_entity.pdbx_description
1 polymer ?
#
loop_
_entity_poly.entity_id
_entity_poly.type
_entity_poly.pdbx_seq_one_letter_code
_entity_poly.pdbx_strand_id
1 'polypeptide(L)'
;MRQKSVYETRVYSLIGDLAQLAKVSKRPLTAEVNRVIGQHDIKNLWDYFVQNAAVIDRRFSQETAPLDAHIKCIAETDPTGQTFRYSYDTLSVKHLTDVSLINVLVLQEQFQDIKEHFKKIRLLMGYLRHEYRTGTFTRHLSRADIVSIAELLPARDQWGTANFTAAKTLISTTYDLSGKELSLAFTIIQKNRDTARMIGLPVTVPGLSVADFIELNDIWKTAWDRNVLDKKLRDYIYASSLSGPELMSDELNFLNSAQKDLGQAGQLFNQWATPEKLAGITALQHSGGDLFCEEHDHRFACHLKEMNVAANIGGAIWQAEIDGIWASSVSRPYYPAQTVEKLKRAGFTQEAATVADHLFA
;
A
#
# COMPACT_ATOMS: atom_id res chain seq x y z
N MET A 1 21.34 28.71 26.56
CA MET A 1 20.60 27.58 25.94
C MET A 1 20.32 27.98 24.49
N ARG A 2 21.04 27.41 23.49
CA ARG A 2 20.83 27.75 22.07
C ARG A 2 19.46 27.21 21.63
N GLN A 3 18.57 28.08 21.13
CA GLN A 3 17.32 27.64 20.51
C GLN A 3 17.59 27.31 19.04
N LYS A 4 17.29 26.06 18.64
CA LYS A 4 17.45 25.56 17.26
C LYS A 4 16.62 26.36 16.28
N SER A 5 17.12 26.51 15.05
CA SER A 5 16.34 27.17 13.99
C SER A 5 15.24 26.26 13.45
N VAL A 6 14.23 26.84 12.78
CA VAL A 6 13.12 26.07 12.19
C VAL A 6 13.62 25.11 11.09
N TYR A 7 14.63 25.50 10.31
CA TYR A 7 15.19 24.68 9.22
C TYR A 7 16.02 23.52 9.76
N GLU A 8 16.93 23.83 10.68
CA GLU A 8 17.73 22.85 11.39
C GLU A 8 16.83 21.79 12.06
N THR A 9 15.76 22.24 12.73
CA THR A 9 14.76 21.34 13.35
C THR A 9 14.01 20.49 12.33
N ARG A 10 13.65 21.05 11.17
CA ARG A 10 12.97 20.30 10.11
C ARG A 10 13.88 19.23 9.50
N VAL A 11 15.13 19.57 9.19
CA VAL A 11 16.10 18.60 8.65
C VAL A 11 16.42 17.51 9.68
N TYR A 12 16.54 17.87 10.98
CA TYR A 12 16.65 16.86 12.05
C TYR A 12 15.49 15.88 12.08
N SER A 13 14.26 16.38 11.96
CA SER A 13 13.07 15.52 11.89
C SER A 13 13.15 14.56 10.71
N LEU A 14 13.57 15.05 9.53
CA LEU A 14 13.75 14.19 8.35
C LEU A 14 14.82 13.11 8.57
N ILE A 15 15.95 13.44 9.19
CA ILE A 15 17.01 12.48 9.52
C ILE A 15 16.49 11.43 10.53
N GLY A 16 15.72 11.85 11.53
CA GLY A 16 15.09 10.94 12.50
C GLY A 16 14.11 9.98 11.83
N ASP A 17 13.28 10.48 10.91
CA ASP A 17 12.34 9.66 10.14
C ASP A 17 13.07 8.68 9.20
N LEU A 18 14.17 9.14 8.57
CA LEU A 18 15.02 8.32 7.72
C LEU A 18 15.68 7.18 8.50
N ALA A 19 16.12 7.43 9.74
CA ALA A 19 16.68 6.40 10.60
C ALA A 19 15.66 5.31 10.97
N GLN A 20 14.37 5.64 11.08
CA GLN A 20 13.32 4.63 11.24
C GLN A 20 13.09 3.85 9.95
N LEU A 21 13.09 4.53 8.80
CA LEU A 21 12.95 3.89 7.50
C LEU A 21 14.10 2.90 7.23
N ALA A 22 15.34 3.28 7.56
CA ALA A 22 16.55 2.46 7.47
C ALA A 22 16.40 1.09 8.18
N LYS A 23 15.75 1.09 9.35
CA LYS A 23 15.50 -0.14 10.13
C LYS A 23 14.54 -1.08 9.40
N VAL A 24 13.45 -0.53 8.88
CA VAL A 24 12.41 -1.31 8.19
C VAL A 24 12.93 -1.81 6.85
N SER A 25 13.66 -0.99 6.09
CA SER A 25 14.29 -1.37 4.81
C SER A 25 15.55 -2.22 4.97
N LYS A 26 16.03 -2.43 6.21
CA LYS A 26 17.27 -3.16 6.53
C LYS A 26 18.50 -2.59 5.80
N ARG A 27 18.53 -1.28 5.55
CA ARG A 27 19.62 -0.56 4.90
C ARG A 27 20.22 0.42 5.90
N PRO A 28 21.40 0.12 6.49
CA PRO A 28 21.99 0.97 7.52
C PRO A 28 22.49 2.29 6.93
N LEU A 29 22.47 3.34 7.75
CA LEU A 29 23.02 4.66 7.42
C LEU A 29 24.56 4.62 7.45
N THR A 30 25.22 5.42 6.61
CA THR A 30 26.67 5.37 6.35
C THR A 30 27.55 6.12 7.36
N ALA A 31 26.96 6.80 8.35
CA ALA A 31 27.69 7.43 9.46
C ALA A 31 26.84 7.56 10.73
N GLU A 32 27.50 7.75 11.89
CA GLU A 32 26.84 7.97 13.19
C GLU A 32 26.00 9.26 13.15
N VAL A 33 24.67 9.08 13.13
CA VAL A 33 23.67 10.15 13.06
C VAL A 33 23.97 11.25 14.09
N ASN A 34 24.34 10.85 15.31
CA ASN A 34 24.60 11.78 16.41
C ASN A 34 25.77 12.74 16.13
N ARG A 35 26.80 12.30 15.40
CA ARG A 35 27.96 13.15 15.05
C ARG A 35 27.55 14.28 14.12
N VAL A 36 26.79 13.97 13.08
CA VAL A 36 26.31 14.97 12.10
C VAL A 36 25.32 15.90 12.78
N ILE A 37 24.45 15.35 13.65
CA ILE A 37 23.48 16.15 14.38
C ILE A 37 24.14 17.19 15.27
N GLY A 38 25.23 16.84 15.96
CA GLY A 38 25.95 17.75 16.87
C GLY A 38 26.65 18.92 16.19
N GLN A 39 26.82 18.92 14.86
CA GLN A 39 27.52 19.99 14.14
C GLN A 39 26.67 21.25 13.93
N HIS A 40 25.33 21.14 14.04
CA HIS A 40 24.40 22.26 13.87
C HIS A 40 24.60 23.05 12.57
N ASP A 41 25.04 22.37 11.51
CA ASP A 41 25.34 22.94 10.20
C ASP A 41 24.31 22.43 9.17
N ILE A 42 23.52 23.35 8.61
CA ILE A 42 22.39 23.02 7.72
C ILE A 42 22.89 22.29 6.47
N LYS A 43 24.04 22.70 5.92
CA LYS A 43 24.60 22.07 4.72
C LYS A 43 25.01 20.63 5.01
N ASN A 44 25.75 20.39 6.08
CA ASN A 44 26.19 19.05 6.47
C ASN A 44 25.00 18.13 6.81
N LEU A 45 23.96 18.67 7.45
CA LEU A 45 22.72 17.93 7.73
C LEU A 45 21.99 17.55 6.44
N TRP A 46 21.87 18.49 5.50
CA TRP A 46 21.22 18.25 4.22
C TRP A 46 22.00 17.26 3.35
N ASP A 47 23.31 17.45 3.18
CA ASP A 47 24.17 16.55 2.41
C ASP A 47 24.12 15.13 2.99
N TYR A 48 24.14 14.99 4.32
CA TYR A 48 23.97 13.70 4.98
C TYR A 48 22.61 13.06 4.66
N PHE A 49 21.53 13.83 4.76
CA PHE A 49 20.18 13.35 4.44
C PHE A 49 20.10 12.87 2.99
N VAL A 50 20.51 13.68 2.01
CA VAL A 50 20.42 13.35 0.58
C VAL A 50 21.21 12.09 0.26
N GLN A 51 22.45 11.98 0.74
CA GLN A 51 23.30 10.82 0.49
C GLN A 51 22.70 9.53 1.06
N ASN A 52 22.22 9.57 2.30
CA ASN A 52 21.67 8.38 2.94
C ASN A 52 20.26 8.02 2.42
N ALA A 53 19.44 9.02 2.09
CA ALA A 53 18.11 8.81 1.55
C ALA A 53 18.18 8.10 0.19
N ALA A 54 19.09 8.53 -0.70
CA ALA A 54 19.28 7.89 -2.00
C ALA A 54 19.76 6.43 -1.89
N VAL A 55 20.58 6.10 -0.88
CA VAL A 55 21.00 4.72 -0.60
C VAL A 55 19.84 3.88 -0.08
N ILE A 56 18.98 4.45 0.76
CA ILE A 56 17.81 3.75 1.28
C ILE A 56 16.77 3.53 0.19
N ASP A 57 16.49 4.53 -0.64
CA ASP A 57 15.55 4.42 -1.76
C ASP A 57 15.87 5.45 -2.84
N ARG A 58 16.06 4.97 -4.08
CA ARG A 58 16.43 5.83 -5.22
C ARG A 58 15.41 6.92 -5.54
N ARG A 59 14.13 6.74 -5.16
CA ARG A 59 13.05 7.71 -5.39
C ARG A 59 13.27 9.02 -4.63
N PHE A 60 14.02 9.00 -3.53
CA PHE A 60 14.36 10.23 -2.82
C PHE A 60 15.11 11.23 -3.68
N SER A 61 15.96 10.76 -4.60
CA SER A 61 16.74 11.63 -5.48
C SER A 61 15.86 12.56 -6.32
N GLN A 62 14.67 12.11 -6.74
CA GLN A 62 13.72 12.93 -7.49
C GLN A 62 13.10 14.03 -6.62
N GLU A 63 12.83 13.72 -5.34
CA GLU A 63 12.21 14.68 -4.41
C GLU A 63 13.23 15.64 -3.78
N THR A 64 14.49 15.24 -3.64
CA THR A 64 15.55 16.07 -3.05
C THR A 64 16.26 16.97 -4.07
N ALA A 65 16.36 16.57 -5.34
CA ALA A 65 17.06 17.36 -6.35
C ALA A 65 16.53 18.81 -6.50
N PRO A 66 15.20 19.07 -6.51
CA PRO A 66 14.70 20.44 -6.59
C PRO A 66 15.07 21.30 -5.38
N LEU A 67 15.27 20.70 -4.21
CA LEU A 67 15.58 21.39 -2.96
C LEU A 67 17.05 21.74 -2.80
N ASP A 68 17.94 21.04 -3.49
CA ASP A 68 19.36 21.06 -3.19
C ASP A 68 19.96 22.47 -3.31
N ALA A 69 19.64 23.18 -4.39
CA ALA A 69 20.08 24.55 -4.60
C ALA A 69 19.51 25.52 -3.54
N HIS A 70 18.23 25.37 -3.19
CA HIS A 70 17.57 26.24 -2.21
C HIS A 70 18.15 26.08 -0.81
N ILE A 71 18.38 24.84 -0.36
CA ILE A 71 18.93 24.55 0.96
C ILE A 71 20.40 24.98 1.04
N LYS A 72 21.19 24.78 -0.02
CA LYS A 72 22.60 25.21 -0.06
C LYS A 72 22.73 26.73 -0.05
N CYS A 73 21.90 27.45 -0.80
CA CYS A 73 21.84 28.91 -0.77
C CYS A 73 21.54 29.45 0.63
N ILE A 74 20.57 28.85 1.34
CA ILE A 74 20.29 29.20 2.74
C ILE A 74 21.49 28.90 3.63
N ALA A 75 22.12 27.74 3.47
CA ALA A 75 23.24 27.34 4.31
C ALA A 75 24.51 28.20 4.08
N GLU A 76 24.67 28.81 2.91
CA GLU A 76 25.75 29.77 2.66
C GLU A 76 25.56 31.08 3.44
N THR A 77 24.32 31.57 3.53
CA THR A 77 24.02 32.83 4.24
C THR A 77 23.78 32.63 5.73
N ASP A 78 23.13 31.52 6.09
CA ASP A 78 22.74 31.18 7.46
C ASP A 78 23.03 29.71 7.78
N PRO A 79 24.31 29.33 7.90
CA PRO A 79 24.73 27.92 8.07
C PRO A 79 24.16 27.26 9.32
N THR A 80 23.84 28.05 10.37
CA THR A 80 23.32 27.53 11.65
C THR A 80 21.85 27.87 11.88
N GLY A 81 21.22 28.61 10.98
CA GLY A 81 19.87 29.16 11.14
C GLY A 81 19.75 30.23 12.23
N GLN A 82 20.87 30.90 12.57
CA GLN A 82 20.96 31.94 13.60
C GLN A 82 21.30 33.33 13.02
N THR A 83 21.86 33.40 11.80
CA THR A 83 22.34 34.64 11.18
C THR A 83 21.23 35.66 11.01
N PHE A 84 20.02 35.24 10.61
CA PHE A 84 18.88 36.16 10.48
C PHE A 84 18.20 36.49 11.82
N ARG A 85 18.55 35.77 12.89
CA ARG A 85 17.88 35.87 14.19
C ARG A 85 18.59 36.80 15.16
N TYR A 86 19.91 36.84 15.11
CA TYR A 86 20.75 37.63 16.01
C TYR A 86 21.66 38.56 15.23
N SER A 87 21.93 39.74 15.77
CA SER A 87 22.83 40.70 15.11
C SER A 87 24.31 40.31 15.23
N TYR A 88 24.65 39.46 16.20
CA TYR A 88 26.00 39.00 16.49
C TYR A 88 26.01 37.50 16.76
N ASP A 89 27.13 36.86 16.42
CA ASP A 89 27.36 35.45 16.73
C ASP A 89 27.81 35.25 18.20
N THR A 90 28.11 34.00 18.58
CA THR A 90 28.60 33.69 19.93
C THR A 90 30.01 34.21 20.25
N LEU A 91 30.74 34.69 19.24
CA LEU A 91 32.05 35.32 19.33
C LEU A 91 31.96 36.85 19.20
N SER A 92 30.75 37.42 19.24
CA SER A 92 30.47 38.85 19.06
C SER A 92 30.86 39.42 17.69
N VAL A 93 30.94 38.59 16.66
CA VAL A 93 31.11 39.01 15.27
C VAL A 93 29.75 39.40 14.71
N LYS A 94 29.65 40.58 14.11
CA LYS A 94 28.39 41.08 13.54
C LYS A 94 28.01 40.27 12.31
N HIS A 95 26.76 39.84 12.23
CA HIS A 95 26.21 39.13 11.08
C HIS A 95 25.85 40.07 9.91
N LEU A 96 25.80 39.52 8.70
CA LEU A 96 25.29 40.17 7.47
C LEU A 96 25.99 41.49 7.10
N THR A 97 27.28 41.64 7.40
CA THR A 97 28.05 42.86 7.06
C THR A 97 28.21 43.07 5.56
N ASP A 98 28.19 41.98 4.79
CA ASP A 98 28.41 41.98 3.34
C ASP A 98 27.10 41.87 2.54
N VAL A 99 25.94 41.90 3.21
CA VAL A 99 24.61 41.81 2.59
C VAL A 99 23.90 43.15 2.73
N SER A 100 23.78 43.89 1.62
CA SER A 100 23.20 45.24 1.62
C SER A 100 21.67 45.27 1.49
N LEU A 101 21.06 44.23 0.91
CA LEU A 101 19.62 44.13 0.68
C LEU A 101 19.15 42.68 0.78
N ILE A 102 18.06 42.46 1.51
CA ILE A 102 17.36 41.18 1.58
C ILE A 102 15.93 41.39 1.06
N ASN A 103 15.56 40.69 -0.02
CA ASN A 103 14.20 40.73 -0.53
C ASN A 103 13.33 39.72 0.22
N VAL A 104 12.47 40.22 1.10
CA VAL A 104 11.60 39.40 1.95
C VAL A 104 10.53 38.64 1.15
N LEU A 105 10.07 39.18 0.01
CA LEU A 105 9.10 38.50 -0.84
C LEU A 105 9.73 37.27 -1.52
N VAL A 106 10.96 37.42 -2.03
CA VAL A 106 11.71 36.29 -2.59
C VAL A 106 11.97 35.25 -1.52
N LEU A 107 12.40 35.64 -0.32
CA LEU A 107 12.57 34.68 0.78
C LEU A 107 11.28 33.94 1.11
N GLN A 108 10.14 34.63 1.12
CA GLN A 108 8.84 34.00 1.40
C GLN A 108 8.50 32.93 0.35
N GLU A 109 8.65 33.23 -0.94
CA GLU A 109 8.39 32.28 -2.04
C GLU A 109 9.30 31.04 -1.90
N GLN A 110 10.59 31.27 -1.71
CA GLN A 110 11.59 30.21 -1.54
C GLN A 110 11.26 29.30 -0.34
N PHE A 111 10.81 29.88 0.78
CA PHE A 111 10.41 29.10 1.94
C PHE A 111 9.12 28.32 1.75
N GLN A 112 8.18 28.86 0.97
CA GLN A 112 6.96 28.15 0.63
C GLN A 112 7.26 26.95 -0.27
N ASP A 113 8.16 27.10 -1.24
CA ASP A 113 8.63 26.00 -2.10
C ASP A 113 9.33 24.91 -1.27
N ILE A 114 10.26 25.29 -0.38
CA ILE A 114 10.94 24.35 0.51
C ILE A 114 9.94 23.56 1.36
N LYS A 115 8.91 24.24 1.89
CA LYS A 115 7.88 23.62 2.72
C LYS A 115 7.08 22.57 1.95
N GLU A 116 6.68 22.84 0.71
CA GLU A 116 5.95 21.89 -0.13
C GLU A 116 6.81 20.69 -0.51
N HIS A 117 8.08 20.87 -0.84
CA HIS A 117 8.97 19.74 -1.11
C HIS A 117 9.26 18.90 0.14
N PHE A 118 9.44 19.51 1.32
CA PHE A 118 9.54 18.76 2.58
C PHE A 118 8.27 17.96 2.89
N LYS A 119 7.09 18.46 2.50
CA LYS A 119 5.84 17.71 2.62
C LYS A 119 5.85 16.48 1.71
N LYS A 120 6.28 16.61 0.45
CA LYS A 120 6.42 15.48 -0.49
C LYS A 120 7.39 14.42 0.01
N ILE A 121 8.58 14.83 0.50
CA ILE A 121 9.56 13.92 1.10
C ILE A 121 8.96 13.15 2.29
N ARG A 122 8.18 13.81 3.16
CA ARG A 122 7.51 13.14 4.29
C ARG A 122 6.42 12.18 3.85
N LEU A 123 5.62 12.54 2.84
CA LEU A 123 4.62 11.65 2.27
C LEU A 123 5.29 10.41 1.66
N LEU A 124 6.39 10.59 0.92
CA LEU A 124 7.20 9.49 0.41
C LEU A 124 7.74 8.62 1.55
N MET A 125 8.35 9.19 2.59
CA MET A 125 8.82 8.43 3.75
C MET A 125 7.72 7.62 4.43
N GLY A 126 6.52 8.22 4.59
CA GLY A 126 5.35 7.54 5.14
C GLY A 126 4.96 6.34 4.29
N TYR A 127 4.78 6.55 2.99
CA TYR A 127 4.46 5.50 2.03
C TYR A 127 5.53 4.38 2.03
N LEU A 128 6.82 4.73 1.95
CA LEU A 128 7.92 3.76 1.97
C LEU A 128 7.96 2.95 3.26
N ARG A 129 7.60 3.54 4.40
CA ARG A 129 7.52 2.80 5.66
C ARG A 129 6.48 1.69 5.60
N HIS A 130 5.32 1.95 4.99
CA HIS A 130 4.33 0.90 4.73
C HIS A 130 4.86 -0.10 3.71
N GLU A 131 5.46 0.37 2.62
CA GLU A 131 6.02 -0.47 1.56
C GLU A 131 7.04 -1.48 2.10
N TYR A 132 8.10 -1.01 2.78
CA TYR A 132 9.16 -1.88 3.30
C TYR A 132 8.68 -2.81 4.42
N ARG A 133 7.59 -2.49 5.14
CA ARG A 133 7.04 -3.41 6.17
C ARG A 133 6.50 -4.72 5.58
N THR A 134 6.11 -4.70 4.31
CA THR A 134 5.58 -5.89 3.63
C THR A 134 6.64 -6.95 3.31
N GLY A 135 7.93 -6.58 3.28
CA GLY A 135 9.01 -7.51 2.96
C GLY A 135 9.30 -7.72 1.47
N THR A 136 8.59 -7.05 0.56
CA THR A 136 8.80 -7.18 -0.91
C THR A 136 9.91 -6.26 -1.39
N PHE A 137 11.14 -6.60 -1.02
CA PHE A 137 12.36 -5.89 -1.39
C PHE A 137 13.59 -6.79 -1.23
N THR A 138 14.70 -6.41 -1.84
CA THR A 138 16.01 -7.01 -1.57
C THR A 138 16.96 -5.97 -0.96
N ARG A 139 18.22 -6.36 -0.74
CA ARG A 139 19.24 -5.45 -0.23
C ARG A 139 19.35 -4.18 -1.09
N HIS A 140 19.28 -4.29 -2.41
CA HIS A 140 19.44 -3.15 -3.33
C HIS A 140 18.18 -2.80 -4.14
N LEU A 141 17.14 -3.65 -4.15
CA LEU A 141 15.91 -3.43 -4.89
C LEU A 141 14.76 -3.04 -3.96
N SER A 142 14.10 -1.93 -4.26
CA SER A 142 12.80 -1.55 -3.66
C SER A 142 11.65 -2.38 -4.25
N ARG A 143 10.43 -2.29 -3.72
CA ARG A 143 9.26 -2.92 -4.37
C ARG A 143 9.09 -2.41 -5.79
N ALA A 144 9.23 -1.11 -6.01
CA ALA A 144 9.09 -0.51 -7.35
C ALA A 144 10.09 -1.12 -8.35
N ASP A 145 11.32 -1.39 -7.90
CA ASP A 145 12.31 -2.08 -8.71
C ASP A 145 11.90 -3.54 -8.98
N ILE A 146 11.37 -4.25 -7.98
CA ILE A 146 10.86 -5.63 -8.14
C ILE A 146 9.72 -5.71 -9.15
N VAL A 147 8.77 -4.76 -9.11
CA VAL A 147 7.67 -4.66 -10.08
C VAL A 147 8.23 -4.39 -11.48
N SER A 148 9.13 -3.42 -11.63
CA SER A 148 9.78 -3.11 -12.90
C SER A 148 10.54 -4.30 -13.48
N ILE A 149 11.18 -5.10 -12.62
CA ILE A 149 11.84 -6.35 -13.04
C ILE A 149 10.80 -7.38 -13.51
N ALA A 150 9.66 -7.51 -12.82
CA ALA A 150 8.61 -8.43 -13.22
C ALA A 150 8.02 -8.09 -14.61
N GLU A 151 7.91 -6.81 -14.97
CA GLU A 151 7.47 -6.36 -16.31
C GLU A 151 8.42 -6.75 -17.43
N LEU A 152 9.72 -6.83 -17.12
CA LEU A 152 10.76 -7.20 -18.09
C LEU A 152 10.89 -8.71 -18.28
N LEU A 153 10.30 -9.51 -17.39
CA LEU A 153 10.40 -10.96 -17.44
C LEU A 153 9.38 -11.55 -18.42
N PRO A 154 9.76 -12.56 -19.20
CA PRO A 154 8.78 -13.34 -19.93
C PRO A 154 7.90 -14.14 -18.97
N ALA A 155 6.77 -14.64 -19.48
CA ALA A 155 5.91 -15.57 -18.78
C ALA A 155 6.71 -16.74 -18.19
N ARG A 156 6.26 -17.23 -17.03
CA ARG A 156 7.02 -18.16 -16.19
C ARG A 156 7.30 -19.50 -16.88
N ASP A 157 6.43 -19.93 -17.78
CA ASP A 157 6.56 -21.11 -18.63
C ASP A 157 7.69 -20.99 -19.67
N GLN A 158 8.12 -19.77 -20.00
CA GLN A 158 9.24 -19.49 -20.90
C GLN A 158 10.59 -19.39 -20.18
N TRP A 159 10.64 -19.61 -18.87
CA TRP A 159 11.90 -19.57 -18.13
C TRP A 159 12.77 -20.78 -18.49
N GLY A 160 13.98 -20.52 -18.99
CA GLY A 160 14.87 -21.52 -19.60
C GLY A 160 15.04 -21.34 -21.11
N THR A 161 14.28 -20.44 -21.73
CA THR A 161 14.45 -20.06 -23.13
C THR A 161 15.55 -19.00 -23.33
N ALA A 162 15.93 -18.77 -24.58
CA ALA A 162 16.84 -17.68 -24.94
C ALA A 162 16.29 -16.30 -24.53
N ASN A 163 14.97 -16.09 -24.62
CA ASN A 163 14.30 -14.85 -24.22
C ASN A 163 14.49 -14.58 -22.72
N PHE A 164 14.32 -15.59 -21.88
CA PHE A 164 14.57 -15.47 -20.45
C PHE A 164 16.05 -15.16 -20.15
N THR A 165 16.98 -15.82 -20.84
CA THR A 165 18.41 -15.55 -20.69
C THR A 165 18.76 -14.10 -21.07
N ALA A 166 18.19 -13.58 -22.16
CA ALA A 166 18.38 -12.20 -22.59
C ALA A 166 17.81 -11.21 -21.55
N ALA A 167 16.57 -11.43 -21.08
CA ALA A 167 15.95 -10.61 -20.04
C ALA A 167 16.78 -10.62 -18.74
N LYS A 168 17.24 -11.80 -18.30
CA LYS A 168 18.08 -11.95 -17.11
C LYS A 168 19.38 -11.14 -17.21
N THR A 169 20.05 -11.18 -18.36
CA THR A 169 21.27 -10.39 -18.59
C THR A 169 20.97 -8.90 -18.55
N LEU A 170 19.92 -8.45 -19.25
CA LEU A 170 19.49 -7.05 -19.23
C LEU A 170 19.22 -6.57 -17.81
N ILE A 171 18.40 -7.28 -17.04
CA ILE A 171 18.06 -6.94 -15.65
C ILE A 171 19.32 -6.89 -14.78
N SER A 172 20.21 -7.88 -14.91
CA SER A 172 21.44 -7.94 -14.12
C SER A 172 22.33 -6.72 -14.37
N THR A 173 22.46 -6.28 -15.63
CA THR A 173 23.25 -5.12 -16.02
C THR A 173 22.59 -3.81 -15.61
N THR A 174 21.28 -3.65 -15.85
CA THR A 174 20.54 -2.41 -15.55
C THR A 174 20.54 -2.09 -14.05
N TYR A 175 20.46 -3.11 -13.19
CA TYR A 175 20.35 -2.93 -11.75
C TYR A 175 21.65 -3.25 -10.98
N ASP A 176 22.74 -3.56 -11.69
CA ASP A 176 24.04 -3.97 -11.13
C ASP A 176 23.90 -5.09 -10.08
N LEU A 177 23.19 -6.16 -10.45
CA LEU A 177 22.82 -7.22 -9.52
C LEU A 177 23.77 -8.42 -9.60
N SER A 178 24.09 -8.95 -8.41
CA SER A 178 24.71 -10.28 -8.32
C SER A 178 23.71 -11.38 -8.69
N GLY A 179 24.19 -12.52 -9.19
CA GLY A 179 23.33 -13.67 -9.52
C GLY A 179 22.52 -14.20 -8.32
N LYS A 180 23.05 -14.06 -7.09
CA LYS A 180 22.34 -14.43 -5.85
C LYS A 180 21.15 -13.50 -5.59
N GLU A 181 21.37 -12.20 -5.70
CA GLU A 181 20.31 -11.21 -5.48
C GLU A 181 19.25 -11.27 -6.57
N LEU A 182 19.64 -11.51 -7.82
CA LEU A 182 18.71 -11.72 -8.92
C LEU A 182 17.79 -12.93 -8.68
N SER A 183 18.35 -14.04 -8.20
CA SER A 183 17.58 -15.23 -7.83
C SER A 183 16.60 -14.95 -6.67
N LEU A 184 17.02 -14.14 -5.70
CA LEU A 184 16.16 -13.70 -4.61
C LEU A 184 15.01 -12.82 -5.13
N ALA A 185 15.29 -11.86 -6.02
CA ALA A 185 14.28 -11.02 -6.64
C ALA A 185 13.23 -11.88 -7.39
N PHE A 186 13.67 -12.86 -8.17
CA PHE A 186 12.76 -13.79 -8.87
C PHE A 186 11.95 -14.65 -7.90
N THR A 187 12.51 -15.01 -6.74
CA THR A 187 11.77 -15.72 -5.69
C THR A 187 10.68 -14.85 -5.08
N ILE A 188 10.98 -13.57 -4.81
CA ILE A 188 9.99 -12.60 -4.32
C ILE A 188 8.89 -12.40 -5.36
N ILE A 189 9.25 -12.21 -6.63
CA ILE A 189 8.29 -12.01 -7.73
C ILE A 189 7.29 -13.16 -7.81
N GLN A 190 7.77 -14.41 -7.74
CA GLN A 190 6.91 -15.59 -7.81
C GLN A 190 6.02 -15.78 -6.58
N LYS A 191 6.40 -15.23 -5.42
CA LYS A 191 5.65 -15.37 -4.16
C LYS A 191 4.63 -14.26 -3.93
N ASN A 192 4.97 -13.03 -4.33
CA ASN A 192 4.06 -11.90 -4.21
C ASN A 192 2.96 -12.01 -5.27
N ARG A 193 1.70 -11.95 -4.85
CA ARG A 193 0.53 -12.09 -5.72
C ARG A 193 0.57 -11.19 -6.95
N ASP A 194 0.79 -9.89 -6.74
CA ASP A 194 0.64 -8.91 -7.81
C ASP A 194 1.74 -9.12 -8.87
N THR A 195 2.97 -9.38 -8.44
CA THR A 195 4.09 -9.63 -9.36
C THR A 195 4.08 -11.04 -9.96
N ALA A 196 3.53 -12.04 -9.27
CA ALA A 196 3.39 -13.39 -9.80
C ALA A 196 2.45 -13.40 -11.02
N ARG A 197 1.36 -12.63 -10.96
CA ARG A 197 0.43 -12.46 -12.09
C ARG A 197 1.11 -11.86 -13.32
N MET A 198 2.05 -10.93 -13.12
CA MET A 198 2.76 -10.28 -14.23
C MET A 198 3.59 -11.28 -15.05
N ILE A 199 4.08 -12.35 -14.42
CA ILE A 199 4.79 -13.44 -15.09
C ILE A 199 3.86 -14.62 -15.44
N GLY A 200 2.54 -14.43 -15.41
CA GLY A 200 1.56 -15.44 -15.80
C GLY A 200 1.39 -16.61 -14.82
N LEU A 201 1.83 -16.46 -13.56
CA LEU A 201 1.51 -17.46 -12.55
C LEU A 201 0.05 -17.31 -12.09
N PRO A 202 -0.67 -18.42 -11.87
CA PRO A 202 -2.00 -18.37 -11.30
C PRO A 202 -1.91 -17.88 -9.86
N VAL A 203 -2.82 -16.99 -9.48
CA VAL A 203 -2.97 -16.54 -8.10
C VAL A 203 -4.40 -16.81 -7.68
N THR A 204 -4.58 -17.34 -6.47
CA THR A 204 -5.88 -17.68 -5.91
C THR A 204 -6.22 -16.75 -4.76
N VAL A 205 -7.51 -16.61 -4.48
CA VAL A 205 -7.97 -15.96 -3.24
C VAL A 205 -7.61 -16.87 -2.05
N PRO A 206 -6.91 -16.38 -1.02
CA PRO A 206 -6.62 -17.18 0.16
C PRO A 206 -7.91 -17.74 0.80
N GLY A 207 -7.95 -19.05 0.99
CA GLY A 207 -9.08 -19.76 1.60
C GLY A 207 -10.33 -19.93 0.74
N LEU A 208 -10.35 -19.43 -0.51
CA LEU A 208 -11.52 -19.49 -1.39
C LEU A 208 -11.12 -19.86 -2.82
N SER A 209 -11.78 -20.88 -3.36
CA SER A 209 -11.73 -21.21 -4.79
C SER A 209 -12.81 -20.45 -5.57
N VAL A 210 -12.69 -20.44 -6.91
CA VAL A 210 -13.78 -19.93 -7.78
C VAL A 210 -15.08 -20.71 -7.57
N ALA A 211 -14.97 -22.02 -7.33
CA ALA A 211 -16.14 -22.86 -7.04
C ALA A 211 -16.86 -22.43 -5.75
N ASP A 212 -16.12 -21.98 -4.74
CA ASP A 212 -16.71 -21.47 -3.50
C ASP A 212 -17.53 -20.19 -3.75
N PHE A 213 -17.05 -19.29 -4.61
CA PHE A 213 -17.82 -18.09 -4.98
C PHE A 213 -19.06 -18.41 -5.83
N ILE A 214 -18.96 -19.41 -6.70
CA ILE A 214 -20.09 -19.93 -7.46
C ILE A 214 -21.17 -20.47 -6.51
N GLU A 215 -20.77 -21.29 -5.54
CA GLU A 215 -21.68 -21.85 -4.53
C GLU A 215 -22.31 -20.75 -3.67
N LEU A 216 -21.55 -19.71 -3.27
CA LEU A 216 -22.09 -18.56 -2.55
C LEU A 216 -23.13 -17.78 -3.37
N ASN A 217 -22.95 -17.68 -4.69
CA ASN A 217 -23.97 -17.09 -5.57
C ASN A 217 -25.24 -17.95 -5.59
N ASP A 218 -25.14 -19.27 -5.57
CA ASP A 218 -26.31 -20.17 -5.54
C ASP A 218 -27.04 -20.12 -4.18
N ILE A 219 -26.29 -20.08 -3.08
CA ILE A 219 -26.84 -19.84 -1.75
C ILE A 219 -27.55 -18.47 -1.74
N TRP A 220 -26.95 -17.44 -2.32
CA TRP A 220 -27.57 -16.13 -2.44
C TRP A 220 -28.86 -16.15 -3.28
N LYS A 221 -28.89 -16.87 -4.42
CA LYS A 221 -30.09 -17.05 -5.28
C LYS A 221 -31.23 -17.83 -4.59
N THR A 222 -30.91 -18.55 -3.51
CA THR A 222 -31.91 -19.17 -2.62
C THR A 222 -32.57 -18.12 -1.71
N ALA A 223 -31.77 -17.19 -1.17
CA ALA A 223 -32.21 -16.10 -0.32
C ALA A 223 -32.92 -14.95 -1.07
N TRP A 224 -32.54 -14.69 -2.33
CA TRP A 224 -32.94 -13.50 -3.08
C TRP A 224 -33.35 -13.82 -4.53
N ASP A 225 -34.30 -13.06 -5.06
CA ASP A 225 -34.70 -13.11 -6.46
C ASP A 225 -33.73 -12.29 -7.33
N ARG A 226 -32.86 -12.99 -8.06
CA ARG A 226 -31.91 -12.39 -8.98
C ARG A 226 -32.58 -11.58 -10.08
N ASN A 227 -33.74 -12.00 -10.60
CA ASN A 227 -34.41 -11.32 -11.70
C ASN A 227 -34.97 -9.96 -11.24
N VAL A 228 -35.51 -9.90 -10.03
CA VAL A 228 -35.97 -8.63 -9.42
C VAL A 228 -34.79 -7.68 -9.21
N LEU A 229 -33.64 -8.21 -8.75
CA LEU A 229 -32.45 -7.42 -8.46
C LEU A 229 -31.52 -7.16 -9.66
N ASP A 230 -31.80 -7.76 -10.83
CA ASP A 230 -30.88 -7.82 -11.98
C ASP A 230 -30.35 -6.44 -12.39
N LYS A 231 -31.26 -5.47 -12.55
CA LYS A 231 -30.91 -4.11 -12.92
C LYS A 231 -29.95 -3.48 -11.90
N LYS A 232 -30.29 -3.52 -10.61
CA LYS A 232 -29.46 -2.92 -9.55
C LYS A 232 -28.10 -3.60 -9.39
N LEU A 233 -28.05 -4.93 -9.55
CA LEU A 233 -26.79 -5.67 -9.53
C LEU A 233 -25.89 -5.29 -10.72
N ARG A 234 -26.46 -5.18 -11.93
CA ARG A 234 -25.71 -4.73 -13.11
C ARG A 234 -25.23 -3.30 -12.97
N ASP A 235 -26.09 -2.40 -12.49
CA ASP A 235 -25.73 -1.01 -12.25
C ASP A 235 -24.57 -0.94 -11.24
N TYR A 236 -24.62 -1.72 -10.15
CA TYR A 236 -23.52 -1.78 -9.18
C TYR A 236 -22.21 -2.32 -9.77
N ILE A 237 -22.27 -3.39 -10.58
CA ILE A 237 -21.07 -4.07 -11.10
C ILE A 237 -20.43 -3.32 -12.28
N TYR A 238 -21.24 -2.67 -13.12
CA TYR A 238 -20.83 -2.13 -14.43
C TYR A 238 -21.03 -0.61 -14.60
N ALA A 239 -21.95 0.03 -13.88
CA ALA A 239 -22.21 1.45 -14.10
C ALA A 239 -21.19 2.34 -13.38
N SER A 240 -20.87 3.49 -14.01
CA SER A 240 -19.91 4.48 -13.51
C SER A 240 -20.56 5.55 -12.61
N SER A 241 -21.88 5.51 -12.41
CA SER A 241 -22.64 6.52 -11.66
C SER A 241 -23.64 5.87 -10.71
N LEU A 242 -23.61 6.32 -9.46
CA LEU A 242 -24.67 6.06 -8.49
C LEU A 242 -25.97 6.70 -9.01
N SER A 243 -27.03 5.90 -9.09
CA SER A 243 -28.40 6.39 -9.28
C SER A 243 -28.74 7.42 -8.19
N GLY A 244 -29.57 8.40 -8.55
CA GLY A 244 -30.00 9.47 -7.65
C GLY A 244 -30.72 8.96 -6.40
N PRO A 245 -30.94 9.82 -5.38
CA PRO A 245 -31.55 9.40 -4.12
C PRO A 245 -32.96 8.84 -4.34
N GLU A 246 -33.14 7.56 -3.99
CA GLU A 246 -34.45 6.91 -3.92
C GLU A 246 -35.06 7.10 -2.52
N LEU A 247 -36.40 7.16 -2.45
CA LEU A 247 -37.11 7.17 -1.18
C LEU A 247 -36.85 5.85 -0.44
N MET A 248 -36.42 5.94 0.82
CA MET A 248 -36.12 4.77 1.66
C MET A 248 -37.27 3.76 1.74
N SER A 249 -38.52 4.23 1.71
CA SER A 249 -39.72 3.37 1.71
C SER A 249 -39.83 2.51 0.46
N ASP A 250 -39.49 3.09 -0.69
CA ASP A 250 -39.61 2.42 -1.98
C ASP A 250 -38.52 1.37 -2.12
N GLU A 251 -37.31 1.66 -1.62
CA GLU A 251 -36.21 0.69 -1.55
C GLU A 251 -36.54 -0.47 -0.60
N LEU A 252 -37.10 -0.19 0.58
CA LEU A 252 -37.52 -1.25 1.51
C LEU A 252 -38.59 -2.16 0.90
N ASN A 253 -39.60 -1.58 0.24
CA ASN A 253 -40.65 -2.35 -0.43
C ASN A 253 -40.07 -3.18 -1.58
N PHE A 254 -39.17 -2.60 -2.36
CA PHE A 254 -38.45 -3.29 -3.44
C PHE A 254 -37.64 -4.48 -2.90
N LEU A 255 -36.83 -4.28 -1.86
CA LEU A 255 -36.03 -5.35 -1.25
C LEU A 255 -36.91 -6.45 -0.65
N ASN A 256 -38.02 -6.08 0.02
CA ASN A 256 -38.98 -7.06 0.52
C ASN A 256 -39.58 -7.90 -0.61
N SER A 257 -39.84 -7.30 -1.78
CA SER A 257 -40.35 -8.03 -2.94
C SER A 257 -39.34 -8.99 -3.56
N ALA A 258 -38.04 -8.75 -3.36
CA ALA A 258 -36.96 -9.59 -3.86
C ALA A 258 -36.56 -10.71 -2.89
N GLN A 259 -36.98 -10.66 -1.61
CA GLN A 259 -36.58 -11.65 -0.62
C GLN A 259 -37.31 -12.99 -0.87
N LYS A 260 -36.55 -14.08 -0.86
CA LYS A 260 -37.05 -15.47 -0.97
C LYS A 260 -36.83 -16.19 0.36
N ASP A 261 -36.04 -17.27 0.39
CA ASP A 261 -35.87 -18.13 1.56
C ASP A 261 -34.52 -17.90 2.24
N LEU A 262 -34.48 -16.94 3.15
CA LEU A 262 -33.32 -16.68 4.00
C LEU A 262 -33.01 -17.84 4.95
N GLY A 263 -34.01 -18.62 5.36
CA GLY A 263 -33.84 -19.72 6.29
C GLY A 263 -33.09 -20.88 5.65
N GLN A 264 -33.53 -21.31 4.47
CA GLN A 264 -32.86 -22.34 3.68
C GLN A 264 -31.46 -21.90 3.28
N ALA A 265 -31.30 -20.68 2.79
CA ALA A 265 -29.99 -20.15 2.42
C ALA A 265 -29.02 -20.11 3.61
N GLY A 266 -29.50 -19.72 4.80
CA GLY A 266 -28.70 -19.76 6.03
C GLY A 266 -28.25 -21.18 6.41
N GLN A 267 -29.09 -22.19 6.21
CA GLN A 267 -28.71 -23.60 6.43
C GLN A 267 -27.63 -24.06 5.44
N LEU A 268 -27.77 -23.71 4.16
CA LEU A 268 -26.76 -24.01 3.14
C LEU A 268 -25.43 -23.31 3.44
N PHE A 269 -25.48 -22.04 3.86
CA PHE A 269 -24.28 -21.30 4.27
C PHE A 269 -23.58 -21.95 5.47
N ASN A 270 -24.35 -22.42 6.46
CA ASN A 270 -23.80 -23.13 7.61
C ASN A 270 -23.07 -24.42 7.20
N GLN A 271 -23.62 -25.16 6.23
CA GLN A 271 -22.98 -26.38 5.68
C GLN A 271 -21.73 -26.06 4.87
N TRP A 272 -21.73 -24.93 4.16
CA TRP A 272 -20.59 -24.47 3.36
C TRP A 272 -19.42 -23.97 4.22
N ALA A 273 -19.70 -23.46 5.43
CA ALA A 273 -18.74 -22.78 6.27
C ALA A 273 -17.64 -23.70 6.83
N THR A 274 -16.38 -23.36 6.55
CA THR A 274 -15.19 -23.90 7.23
C THR A 274 -14.32 -22.75 7.74
N PRO A 275 -13.39 -22.99 8.68
CA PRO A 275 -12.49 -21.94 9.17
C PRO A 275 -11.75 -21.20 8.05
N GLU A 276 -11.27 -21.93 7.04
CA GLU A 276 -10.56 -21.38 5.88
C GLU A 276 -11.46 -20.47 5.04
N LYS A 277 -12.67 -20.95 4.74
CA LYS A 277 -13.63 -20.25 3.90
C LYS A 277 -14.15 -18.96 4.57
N LEU A 278 -14.46 -19.03 5.86
CA LEU A 278 -14.90 -17.86 6.63
C LEU A 278 -13.78 -16.82 6.78
N ALA A 279 -12.53 -17.27 6.99
CA ALA A 279 -11.38 -16.38 7.01
C ALA A 279 -11.17 -15.71 5.65
N GLY A 280 -11.32 -16.45 4.55
CA GLY A 280 -11.22 -15.94 3.18
C GLY A 280 -12.25 -14.85 2.88
N ILE A 281 -13.54 -15.08 3.17
CA ILE A 281 -14.60 -14.07 2.96
C ILE A 281 -14.32 -12.83 3.81
N THR A 282 -14.00 -13.02 5.10
CA THR A 282 -13.76 -11.91 6.03
C THR A 282 -12.57 -11.05 5.59
N ALA A 283 -11.48 -11.68 5.15
CA ALA A 283 -10.34 -10.95 4.58
C ALA A 283 -10.73 -10.21 3.30
N LEU A 284 -11.52 -10.83 2.42
CA LEU A 284 -11.99 -10.22 1.17
C LEU A 284 -12.86 -8.98 1.41
N GLN A 285 -13.72 -8.97 2.43
CA GLN A 285 -14.56 -7.82 2.78
C GLN A 285 -13.74 -6.54 3.06
N HIS A 286 -12.51 -6.68 3.55
CA HIS A 286 -11.59 -5.56 3.81
C HIS A 286 -10.86 -5.07 2.54
N SER A 287 -10.99 -5.79 1.43
CA SER A 287 -10.32 -5.43 0.17
C SER A 287 -10.72 -4.05 -0.33
N GLY A 288 -9.75 -3.31 -0.84
CA GLY A 288 -9.90 -1.90 -1.24
C GLY A 288 -9.53 -0.87 -0.17
N GLY A 289 -9.21 -1.30 1.05
CA GLY A 289 -8.52 -0.46 2.04
C GLY A 289 -7.01 -0.76 2.16
N ASP A 290 -6.56 -1.89 1.62
CA ASP A 290 -5.17 -2.34 1.69
C ASP A 290 -4.31 -1.62 0.62
N LEU A 291 -3.12 -1.16 1.00
CA LEU A 291 -2.16 -0.53 0.09
C LEU A 291 -1.41 -1.57 -0.75
N PHE A 292 -1.20 -2.77 -0.19
CA PHE A 292 -0.41 -3.83 -0.80
C PHE A 292 -1.09 -5.19 -0.61
N CYS A 293 -0.89 -6.12 -1.56
CA CYS A 293 -1.52 -7.44 -1.51
C CYS A 293 -1.16 -8.25 -0.25
N GLU A 294 0.03 -8.07 0.31
CA GLU A 294 0.47 -8.78 1.51
C GLU A 294 -0.33 -8.41 2.76
N GLU A 295 -0.96 -7.22 2.77
CA GLU A 295 -1.84 -6.82 3.87
C GLU A 295 -3.11 -7.68 3.87
N HIS A 296 -3.66 -7.98 2.69
CA HIS A 296 -4.77 -8.92 2.54
C HIS A 296 -4.37 -10.33 3.00
N ASP A 297 -3.21 -10.82 2.57
CA ASP A 297 -2.71 -12.14 2.95
C ASP A 297 -2.46 -12.25 4.46
N HIS A 298 -1.97 -11.17 5.08
CA HIS A 298 -1.81 -11.08 6.53
C HIS A 298 -3.15 -11.11 7.27
N ARG A 299 -4.16 -10.37 6.80
CA ARG A 299 -5.53 -10.40 7.35
C ARG A 299 -6.12 -11.79 7.28
N PHE A 300 -5.98 -12.46 6.13
CA PHE A 300 -6.41 -13.85 5.98
C PHE A 300 -5.75 -14.74 7.03
N ALA A 301 -4.43 -14.66 7.22
CA ALA A 301 -3.73 -15.47 8.21
C ALA A 301 -4.20 -15.20 9.65
N CYS A 302 -4.48 -13.93 9.99
CA CYS A 302 -5.05 -13.54 11.28
C CYS A 302 -6.45 -14.14 11.48
N HIS A 303 -7.36 -13.94 10.52
CA HIS A 303 -8.72 -14.48 10.60
C HIS A 303 -8.74 -16.00 10.61
N LEU A 304 -7.86 -16.66 9.84
CA LEU A 304 -7.75 -18.12 9.85
C LEU A 304 -7.40 -18.64 11.24
N LYS A 305 -6.50 -17.95 11.95
CA LYS A 305 -6.17 -18.30 13.34
C LYS A 305 -7.36 -18.13 14.26
N GLU A 306 -8.10 -17.03 14.14
CA GLU A 306 -9.31 -16.75 14.93
C GLU A 306 -10.40 -17.80 14.69
N MET A 307 -10.70 -18.10 13.42
CA MET A 307 -11.70 -19.08 13.03
C MET A 307 -11.35 -20.49 13.49
N ASN A 308 -10.07 -20.89 13.40
CA ASN A 308 -9.61 -22.17 13.94
C ASN A 308 -9.77 -22.24 15.47
N VAL A 309 -9.51 -21.14 16.18
CA VAL A 309 -9.72 -21.09 17.63
C VAL A 309 -11.22 -21.22 17.95
N ALA A 310 -12.09 -20.47 17.26
CA ALA A 310 -13.54 -20.55 17.44
C ALA A 310 -14.08 -21.97 17.19
N ALA A 311 -13.66 -22.61 16.09
CA ALA A 311 -14.05 -23.97 15.74
C ALA A 311 -13.61 -25.01 16.80
N ASN A 312 -12.49 -24.78 17.49
CA ASN A 312 -11.94 -25.70 18.48
C ASN A 312 -12.50 -25.51 19.91
N ILE A 313 -12.87 -24.28 20.30
CA ILE A 313 -13.31 -23.99 21.69
C ILE A 313 -14.74 -24.50 21.95
N GLY A 314 -15.64 -24.50 20.97
CA GLY A 314 -16.96 -25.11 21.10
C GLY A 314 -18.00 -24.65 20.08
N GLY A 315 -19.03 -25.48 19.86
CA GLY A 315 -20.03 -25.29 18.80
C GLY A 315 -20.82 -23.98 18.89
N ALA A 316 -21.06 -23.44 20.09
CA ALA A 316 -21.81 -22.19 20.25
C ALA A 316 -21.02 -20.96 19.78
N ILE A 317 -19.70 -20.92 20.02
CA ILE A 317 -18.83 -19.83 19.56
C ILE A 317 -18.68 -19.92 18.05
N TRP A 318 -18.42 -21.12 17.53
CA TRP A 318 -18.35 -21.34 16.09
C TRP A 318 -19.64 -20.92 15.37
N GLN A 319 -20.81 -21.30 15.91
CA GLN A 319 -22.08 -20.90 15.33
C GLN A 319 -22.26 -19.37 15.37
N ALA A 320 -21.84 -18.70 16.44
CA ALA A 320 -21.90 -17.24 16.52
C ALA A 320 -21.04 -16.54 15.45
N GLU A 321 -19.86 -17.09 15.12
CA GLU A 321 -19.02 -16.58 14.02
C GLU A 321 -19.70 -16.77 12.67
N ILE A 322 -20.28 -17.96 12.42
CA ILE A 322 -21.05 -18.22 11.19
C ILE A 322 -22.21 -17.23 11.06
N ASP A 323 -23.00 -17.05 12.12
CA ASP A 323 -24.17 -16.18 12.13
C ASP A 323 -23.77 -14.71 11.91
N GLY A 324 -22.66 -14.27 12.51
CA GLY A 324 -22.12 -12.92 12.34
C GLY A 324 -21.67 -12.64 10.91
N ILE A 325 -20.95 -13.59 10.30
CA ILE A 325 -20.51 -13.48 8.91
C ILE A 325 -21.73 -13.55 7.98
N TRP A 326 -22.66 -14.47 8.20
CA TRP A 326 -23.91 -14.57 7.44
C TRP A 326 -24.66 -13.23 7.41
N ALA A 327 -24.87 -12.60 8.57
CA ALA A 327 -25.60 -11.34 8.72
C ALA A 327 -24.93 -10.13 8.03
N SER A 328 -23.63 -10.22 7.74
CA SER A 328 -22.84 -9.19 7.05
C SER A 328 -22.44 -9.56 5.62
N SER A 329 -22.81 -10.75 5.13
CA SER A 329 -22.41 -11.28 3.82
C SER A 329 -23.62 -11.72 2.99
N VAL A 330 -23.75 -13.01 2.69
CA VAL A 330 -24.68 -13.65 1.74
C VAL A 330 -26.14 -13.34 2.06
N SER A 331 -26.49 -13.05 3.32
CA SER A 331 -27.84 -12.60 3.68
C SER A 331 -28.21 -11.24 3.08
N ARG A 332 -27.26 -10.45 2.56
CA ARG A 332 -27.51 -9.10 2.04
C ARG A 332 -27.88 -9.14 0.55
N PRO A 333 -28.82 -8.28 0.10
CA PRO A 333 -29.32 -8.29 -1.29
C PRO A 333 -28.24 -7.94 -2.33
N TYR A 334 -27.24 -7.15 -1.97
CA TYR A 334 -26.20 -6.72 -2.91
C TYR A 334 -24.86 -7.44 -2.69
N TYR A 335 -24.85 -8.54 -1.92
CA TYR A 335 -23.62 -9.27 -1.59
C TYR A 335 -22.82 -9.73 -2.83
N PRO A 336 -23.41 -10.35 -3.86
CA PRO A 336 -22.65 -10.78 -5.03
C PRO A 336 -21.95 -9.62 -5.75
N ALA A 337 -22.63 -8.49 -5.89
CA ALA A 337 -22.07 -7.31 -6.54
C ALA A 337 -20.91 -6.71 -5.72
N GLN A 338 -21.05 -6.65 -4.40
CA GLN A 338 -19.96 -6.23 -3.51
C GLN A 338 -18.78 -7.21 -3.58
N THR A 339 -19.03 -8.52 -3.63
CA THR A 339 -17.97 -9.53 -3.77
C THR A 339 -17.20 -9.38 -5.08
N VAL A 340 -17.90 -9.18 -6.20
CA VAL A 340 -17.27 -8.91 -7.51
C VAL A 340 -16.40 -7.64 -7.44
N GLU A 341 -16.90 -6.57 -6.83
CA GLU A 341 -16.13 -5.35 -6.65
C GLU A 341 -14.88 -5.57 -5.77
N LYS A 342 -15.01 -6.28 -4.66
CA LYS A 342 -13.92 -6.58 -3.72
C LYS A 342 -12.84 -7.43 -4.38
N LEU A 343 -13.24 -8.42 -5.18
CA LEU A 343 -12.31 -9.21 -6.00
C LEU A 343 -11.54 -8.32 -6.99
N LYS A 344 -12.23 -7.44 -7.73
CA LYS A 344 -11.57 -6.48 -8.64
C LYS A 344 -10.56 -5.60 -7.90
N ARG A 345 -10.95 -5.05 -6.74
CA ARG A 345 -10.08 -4.18 -5.92
C ARG A 345 -8.86 -4.92 -5.34
N ALA A 346 -9.00 -6.20 -5.04
CA ALA A 346 -7.88 -7.06 -4.63
C ALA A 346 -7.06 -7.61 -5.82
N GLY A 347 -7.43 -7.26 -7.06
CA GLY A 347 -6.75 -7.68 -8.27
C GLY A 347 -7.17 -9.05 -8.81
N PHE A 348 -8.14 -9.74 -8.21
CA PHE A 348 -8.68 -11.03 -8.66
C PHE A 348 -9.67 -10.85 -9.82
N THR A 349 -9.21 -10.27 -10.93
CA THR A 349 -10.08 -9.84 -12.04
C THR A 349 -10.70 -11.00 -12.82
N GLN A 350 -10.00 -12.12 -12.94
CA GLN A 350 -10.52 -13.31 -13.64
C GLN A 350 -11.60 -14.01 -12.82
N GLU A 351 -11.38 -14.13 -11.51
CA GLU A 351 -12.35 -14.65 -10.56
C GLU A 351 -13.56 -13.73 -10.50
N ALA A 352 -13.37 -12.41 -10.43
CA ALA A 352 -14.45 -11.44 -10.46
C ALA A 352 -15.33 -11.58 -11.71
N ALA A 353 -14.72 -11.78 -12.88
CA ALA A 353 -15.45 -11.99 -14.13
C ALA A 353 -16.26 -13.30 -14.08
N THR A 354 -15.63 -14.41 -13.70
CA THR A 354 -16.30 -15.72 -13.61
C THR A 354 -17.47 -15.70 -12.63
N VAL A 355 -17.29 -15.04 -11.48
CA VAL A 355 -18.33 -14.92 -10.45
C VAL A 355 -19.49 -14.03 -10.94
N ALA A 356 -19.19 -12.96 -11.68
CA ALA A 356 -20.22 -12.11 -12.28
C ALA A 356 -21.00 -12.86 -13.38
N ASP A 357 -20.32 -13.59 -14.25
CA ASP A 357 -20.95 -14.38 -15.31
C ASP A 357 -21.88 -15.44 -14.71
N HIS A 358 -21.44 -16.15 -13.67
CA HIS A 358 -22.27 -17.12 -12.96
C HIS A 358 -23.48 -16.48 -12.27
N LEU A 359 -23.36 -15.26 -11.74
CA LEU A 359 -24.47 -14.56 -11.10
C LEU A 359 -25.63 -14.30 -12.08
N PHE A 360 -25.30 -13.98 -13.34
CA PHE A 360 -26.27 -13.59 -14.36
C PHE A 360 -26.66 -14.70 -15.34
N ALA A 361 -25.97 -15.84 -15.30
CA ALA A 361 -26.48 -17.11 -15.79
C ALA A 361 -27.69 -17.55 -14.96
#